data_AF-A0AAE3KYP4-F1
#
_entry.id   AF-A0AAE3KYP4-F1
#
_cell.length_a   1.000
_cell.length_b   1.000
_cell.length_c   1.000
_cell.angle_alpha   90.00
_cell.angle_beta   90.00
_cell.angle_gamma   90.00
#
_symmetry.space_group_name_H-M   'P 1'
#
loop_
_entity.id
_entity.type
_entity.pdbx_description
1 polymer ?
#
loop_
_entity_poly.entity_id
_entity_poly.type
_entity_poly.pdbx_seq_one_letter_code
_entity_poly.pdbx_strand_id
1 'polypeptide(L)'
;MQIKGKYLSENTVGVFLILGTVALYHIASFSLESQLLRGLLRNIPTLWFMLPGITSAIAYAILTKNLSKAVIVGILTAILWFIWVIICIIATFRFV
;
A
#
# COMPACT_ATOMS: atom_id res chain seq x y z
N MET A 1 -31.04 10.12 -20.27
CA MET A 1 -30.13 9.12 -20.90
C MET A 1 -29.14 8.69 -19.84
N GLN A 2 -29.44 7.61 -19.10
CA GLN A 2 -28.55 7.10 -18.05
C GLN A 2 -27.35 6.42 -18.73
N ILE A 3 -26.17 7.01 -18.58
CA ILE A 3 -24.92 6.35 -18.91
C ILE A 3 -24.85 5.14 -17.96
N LYS A 4 -25.17 3.95 -18.48
CA LYS A 4 -24.98 2.66 -17.82
C LYS A 4 -23.47 2.40 -17.74
N GLY A 5 -22.77 3.24 -16.97
CA GLY A 5 -21.40 2.98 -16.56
C GLY A 5 -21.43 1.67 -15.80
N LYS A 6 -20.68 0.69 -16.27
CA LYS A 6 -20.51 -0.61 -15.61
C LYS A 6 -19.91 -0.29 -14.23
N TYR A 7 -20.76 -0.12 -13.21
CA TYR A 7 -20.30 0.16 -11.85
C TYR A 7 -19.36 -0.99 -11.47
N LEU A 8 -18.07 -0.68 -11.39
CA LEU A 8 -17.08 -1.66 -10.95
C LEU A 8 -17.53 -2.14 -9.59
N SER A 9 -17.55 -3.46 -9.40
CA SER A 9 -17.92 -4.02 -8.10
C SER A 9 -17.00 -3.43 -7.04
N GLU A 10 -17.52 -3.19 -5.84
CA GLU A 10 -16.73 -2.66 -4.72
C GLU A 10 -15.46 -3.49 -4.48
N ASN A 11 -15.56 -4.81 -4.68
CA ASN A 11 -14.42 -5.73 -4.59
C ASN A 11 -13.36 -5.44 -5.66
N THR A 12 -13.78 -5.16 -6.90
CA THR A 12 -12.88 -4.78 -7.99
C THR A 12 -12.14 -3.48 -7.65
N VAL A 13 -12.85 -2.48 -7.12
CA VAL A 13 -12.25 -1.20 -6.67
C VAL A 13 -11.23 -1.44 -5.56
N GLY A 14 -11.56 -2.32 -4.60
CA GLY A 14 -10.65 -2.70 -3.52
C GLY A 14 -9.35 -3.33 -4.02
N VAL A 15 -9.44 -4.28 -4.94
CA VAL A 15 -8.25 -4.94 -5.52
C VAL A 15 -7.37 -3.93 -6.28
N PHE A 16 -7.97 -3.08 -7.10
CA PHE A 16 -7.22 -2.04 -7.83
C PHE A 16 -6.54 -1.06 -6.88
N LEU A 17 -7.20 -0.66 -5.80
CA LEU A 17 -6.59 0.21 -4.80
C LEU A 17 -5.44 -0.48 -4.07
N ILE A 18 -5.59 -1.73 -3.63
CA ILE A 18 -4.50 -2.46 -2.96
C ILE A 18 -3.29 -2.53 -3.89
N LEU A 19 -3.47 -3.03 -5.11
CA LEU A 19 -2.37 -3.19 -6.08
C LEU A 19 -1.75 -1.84 -6.47
N GLY A 20 -2.57 -0.83 -6.75
CA GLY A 20 -2.11 0.50 -7.13
C GLY A 20 -1.35 1.19 -6.02
N THR A 21 -1.83 1.11 -4.77
CA THR A 21 -1.16 1.71 -3.61
C THR A 21 0.17 1.01 -3.36
N VAL A 22 0.19 -0.33 -3.36
CA VAL A 22 1.43 -1.10 -3.19
C VAL A 22 2.45 -0.74 -4.28
N ALA A 23 2.03 -0.69 -5.55
CA ALA A 23 2.92 -0.35 -6.67
C ALA A 23 3.47 1.07 -6.60
N LEU A 24 2.64 2.06 -6.25
CA LEU A 24 3.08 3.45 -6.10
C LEU A 24 4.13 3.58 -4.99
N TYR A 25 3.89 2.94 -3.84
CA TYR A 25 4.85 2.95 -2.75
C TYR A 25 6.12 2.16 -3.09
N HIS A 26 6.03 1.07 -3.87
CA HIS A 26 7.21 0.38 -4.39
C HIS A 26 8.07 1.30 -5.23
N ILE A 27 7.49 2.00 -6.21
CA ILE A 27 8.23 2.91 -7.10
C ILE A 27 8.85 4.05 -6.29
N ALA A 28 8.07 4.63 -5.36
CA ALA A 28 8.54 5.69 -4.50
C ALA A 28 9.71 5.23 -3.61
N SER A 29 9.62 4.04 -3.00
CA SER A 29 10.67 3.49 -2.15
C SER A 29 11.89 3.03 -2.92
N PHE A 30 11.72 2.42 -4.10
CA PHE A 30 12.81 2.00 -4.98
C PHE A 30 13.62 3.20 -5.48
N SER A 31 12.96 4.31 -5.80
CA SER A 31 13.65 5.56 -6.16
C SER A 31 14.44 6.17 -5.00
N LEU A 32 14.18 5.76 -3.76
CA LEU A 32 14.85 6.22 -2.54
C LEU A 32 15.92 5.23 -2.01
N GLU A 33 16.11 4.08 -2.68
CA GLU A 33 16.89 2.95 -2.17
C GLU A 33 18.40 3.23 -1.99
N SER A 34 18.99 4.26 -2.58
CA SER A 34 20.45 4.44 -2.51
C SER A 34 20.95 5.07 -1.19
N GLN A 35 20.12 5.83 -0.48
CA GLN A 35 20.55 6.52 0.76
C GLN A 35 19.54 6.38 1.91
N LEU A 36 18.26 6.17 1.60
CA LEU A 36 17.21 6.19 2.59
C LEU A 36 17.05 4.83 3.27
N LEU A 37 17.23 3.69 2.60
CA LEU A 37 17.03 2.35 3.20
C LEU A 37 17.93 2.10 4.44
N ARG A 38 19.20 2.54 4.40
CA ARG A 38 20.12 2.48 5.55
C ARG A 38 19.77 3.46 6.68
N GLY A 39 19.18 4.61 6.35
CA GLY A 39 18.68 5.58 7.34
C GLY A 39 17.30 5.24 7.90
N LEU A 40 16.46 4.57 7.10
CA LEU A 40 15.07 4.17 7.36
C LEU A 40 14.99 3.17 8.51
N LEU A 41 15.85 2.16 8.47
CA LEU A 41 15.95 1.14 9.51
C LEU A 41 16.42 1.68 10.86
N ARG A 42 17.02 2.89 10.90
CA ARG A 42 17.64 3.44 12.12
C ARG A 42 16.79 4.53 12.79
N ASN A 43 15.98 5.29 12.05
CA ASN A 43 15.32 6.50 12.58
C ASN A 43 13.86 6.73 12.13
N ILE A 44 13.27 5.87 11.28
CA ILE A 44 11.90 6.13 10.82
C ILE A 44 10.86 5.55 11.79
N PRO A 45 9.88 6.37 12.22
CA PRO A 45 8.81 5.91 13.09
C PRO A 45 8.00 4.82 12.40
N THR A 46 7.59 3.83 13.18
CA THR A 46 6.74 2.68 12.82
C THR A 46 5.51 3.07 11.98
N LEU A 47 5.07 4.33 12.08
CA LEU A 47 4.01 4.96 11.29
C LEU A 47 4.23 4.92 9.77
N TRP A 48 5.46 4.98 9.27
CA TRP A 48 5.72 4.94 7.82
C TRP A 48 5.30 3.62 7.19
N PHE A 49 5.42 2.51 7.93
CA PHE A 49 4.96 1.20 7.47
C PHE A 49 3.44 1.09 7.41
N MET A 50 2.72 1.96 8.12
CA MET A 50 1.26 2.00 8.11
C MET A 50 0.69 2.91 7.02
N LEU A 51 1.48 3.83 6.47
CA LEU A 51 1.04 4.81 5.46
C LEU A 51 0.37 4.18 4.22
N PRO A 52 0.89 3.10 3.62
CA PRO A 52 0.22 2.45 2.48
C PRO A 52 -1.16 1.90 2.84
N GLY A 53 -1.31 1.33 4.04
CA GLY A 53 -2.60 0.84 4.54
C GLY A 53 -3.58 1.96 4.87
N ILE A 54 -3.11 3.05 5.47
CA ILE A 54 -3.95 4.21 5.80
C ILE A 54 -4.45 4.89 4.52
N THR A 55 -3.55 5.13 3.56
CA THR A 55 -3.89 5.79 2.30
C THR A 55 -4.85 4.95 1.44
N SER A 56 -4.67 3.63 1.36
CA SER A 56 -5.61 2.76 0.64
C SER A 56 -6.98 2.66 1.32
N ALA A 57 -7.02 2.63 2.65
CA ALA A 57 -8.28 2.65 3.42
C ALA A 57 -9.05 3.95 3.19
N ILE A 58 -8.37 5.11 3.25
CA ILE A 58 -8.98 6.42 3.00
C ILE A 58 -9.51 6.49 1.56
N ALA A 59 -8.70 6.10 0.57
CA ALA A 59 -9.12 6.09 -0.83
C ALA A 59 -10.35 5.18 -1.06
N TYR A 60 -10.37 3.99 -0.45
CA TYR A 60 -11.49 3.07 -0.55
C TYR A 60 -12.76 3.63 0.11
N ALA A 61 -12.62 4.25 1.29
CA ALA A 61 -13.73 4.88 2.00
C ALA A 61 -14.34 6.03 1.19
N ILE A 62 -13.52 6.86 0.54
CA ILE A 62 -14.00 7.96 -0.32
C ILE A 62 -14.75 7.42 -1.54
N LEU A 63 -14.24 6.37 -2.20
CA LEU A 63 -14.82 5.85 -3.43
C LEU A 63 -16.09 5.01 -3.23
N THR A 64 -16.13 4.21 -2.16
CA THR A 64 -17.22 3.23 -1.95
C THR A 64 -18.17 3.60 -0.81
N LYS A 65 -17.80 4.58 0.03
CA LYS A 65 -18.52 4.96 1.26
C LYS A 65 -18.71 3.83 2.28
N ASN A 66 -18.01 2.69 2.11
CA ASN A 66 -18.10 1.53 3.00
C ASN A 66 -16.91 1.45 3.95
N LEU A 67 -17.09 1.94 5.18
CA LEU A 67 -16.03 1.98 6.19
C LEU A 67 -15.54 0.58 6.63
N SER A 68 -16.44 -0.40 6.77
CA SER A 68 -16.05 -1.75 7.20
C SER A 68 -15.10 -2.42 6.21
N LYS A 69 -15.37 -2.30 4.91
CA LYS A 69 -14.51 -2.83 3.85
C LYS A 69 -13.25 -1.99 3.66
N ALA A 70 -13.30 -0.69 3.94
CA ALA A 70 -12.12 0.19 3.93
C ALA A 70 -11.06 -0.27 4.93
N VAL A 71 -11.47 -0.65 6.15
CA VAL A 71 -10.55 -1.19 7.17
C VAL A 71 -9.88 -2.47 6.68
N ILE A 72 -10.64 -3.38 6.08
CA ILE A 72 -10.10 -4.64 5.52
C ILE A 72 -9.08 -4.34 4.42
N VAL A 73 -9.41 -3.44 3.50
CA VAL A 73 -8.51 -3.01 2.41
C VAL A 73 -7.22 -2.40 2.97
N GLY A 74 -7.32 -1.55 3.98
CA GLY A 74 -6.15 -0.96 4.64
C GLY A 74 -5.25 -2.00 5.30
N ILE A 75 -5.84 -2.92 6.08
CA ILE A 75 -5.09 -4.00 6.75
C ILE A 75 -4.40 -4.89 5.72
N LEU A 76 -5.11 -5.32 4.67
CA LEU A 76 -4.53 -6.14 3.60
C LEU A 76 -3.36 -5.44 2.90
N THR A 77 -3.52 -4.15 2.62
CA THR A 77 -2.46 -3.33 2.00
C THR A 77 -1.24 -3.22 2.92
N ALA A 78 -1.45 -2.98 4.22
CA ALA A 78 -0.37 -2.90 5.19
C ALA A 78 0.40 -4.22 5.34
N ILE A 79 -0.32 -5.35 5.35
CA ILE A 79 0.30 -6.69 5.40
C ILE A 79 1.14 -6.93 4.15
N LEU A 80 0.59 -6.67 2.95
CA LEU A 80 1.32 -6.83 1.69
C LEU A 80 2.59 -5.98 1.66
N TRP A 81 2.47 -4.72 2.10
CA TRP A 81 3.60 -3.81 2.19
C TRP A 81 4.67 -4.32 3.16
N PHE A 82 4.27 -4.80 4.33
CA PHE A 82 5.20 -5.32 5.34
C PHE A 82 5.95 -6.56 4.84
N ILE A 83 5.26 -7.48 4.16
CA ILE A 83 5.89 -8.65 3.53
C ILE A 83 6.97 -8.20 2.53
N TRP A 84 6.65 -7.21 1.69
CA TRP A 84 7.62 -6.69 0.73
C TRP A 84 8.86 -6.10 1.40
N VAL A 85 8.67 -5.28 2.44
CA VAL A 85 9.78 -4.70 3.21
C VAL A 85 10.69 -5.80 3.77
N ILE A 86 10.11 -6.86 4.36
CA ILE A 86 10.88 -8.00 4.87
C ILE A 86 11.69 -8.65 3.75
N ILE A 87 11.07 -8.88 2.59
CA ILE A 87 11.76 -9.46 1.42
C ILE A 87 12.93 -8.58 0.98
N CYS A 88 12.75 -7.25 0.90
CA CYS A 88 13.82 -6.33 0.55
C CYS A 88 14.96 -6.32 1.55
N ILE A 89 14.66 -6.39 2.85
CA ILE A 89 15.67 -6.52 3.90
C ILE A 89 16.47 -7.81 3.68
N ILE A 90 15.80 -8.95 3.56
CA ILE A 90 16.46 -10.25 3.35
C ILE A 90 17.31 -10.23 2.08
N ALA A 91 16.78 -9.70 0.98
CA ALA A 91 17.51 -9.57 -0.28
C ALA A 91 18.78 -8.72 -0.11
N THR A 92 18.68 -7.58 0.58
CA THR A 92 19.83 -6.69 0.83
C THR A 92 20.92 -7.38 1.65
N PHE A 93 20.56 -8.14 2.69
CA PHE A 93 21.53 -8.84 3.55
C PHE A 93 22.12 -10.11 2.92
N ARG A 94 21.47 -10.69 1.90
CA ARG A 94 21.97 -11.89 1.22
C ARG A 94 23.07 -11.59 0.18
N PHE A 95 23.21 -10.34 -0.24
CA PHE A 95 24.18 -9.88 -1.25
C PHE A 95 25.32 -9.03 -0.66
N VAL A 96 25.44 -8.95 0.67
CA VAL A 96 26.59 -8.37 1.40
C VAL A 96 27.41 -9.50 2.01
#